data_AF-A0A1H3HRI0-F1
#
_entry.id   AF-A0A1H3HRI0-F1
#
_cell.length_a   1.000
_cell.length_b   1.000
_cell.length_c   1.000
_cell.angle_alpha   90.00
_cell.angle_beta   90.00
_cell.angle_gamma   90.00
#
_symmetry.space_group_name_H-M   'P 1'
#
loop_
_entity.id
_entity.type
_entity.pdbx_description
1 polymer ?
#
loop_
_entity_poly.entity_id
_entity_poly.type
_entity_poly.pdbx_seq_one_letter_code
_entity_poly.pdbx_strand_id
1 'polypeptide(L)'
;MTLATSAYTAPLGNPALHFELTRLAAANMGVCMSTAMASGALGVKDHADMITRCRSCPFAQACMEALAEGQVPAECGNRSLLYGLAG
;
A
#
# COMPACT_ATOMS: atom_id res chain seq x y z
N MET A 1 12.77 41.17 0.31
CA MET A 1 11.49 40.46 0.07
C MET A 1 11.83 38.99 -0.10
N THR A 2 11.82 38.25 1.01
CA THR A 2 12.21 36.83 1.04
C THR A 2 10.96 36.01 0.77
N LEU A 3 10.88 35.36 -0.39
CA LEU A 3 9.79 34.44 -0.69
C LEU A 3 10.01 33.17 0.14
N ALA A 4 9.10 32.93 1.09
CA ALA A 4 8.99 31.62 1.71
C ALA A 4 8.58 30.62 0.62
N THR A 5 9.44 29.66 0.32
CA THR A 5 9.09 28.50 -0.50
C THR A 5 8.06 27.68 0.27
N SER A 6 6.79 27.87 -0.06
CA SER A 6 5.72 26.99 0.38
C SER A 6 6.06 25.57 -0.05
N ALA A 7 6.28 24.66 0.90
CA ALA A 7 6.47 23.25 0.62
C ALA A 7 5.14 22.67 0.11
N TYR A 8 4.93 22.72 -1.20
CA TYR A 8 3.78 22.10 -1.84
C TYR A 8 3.94 20.58 -1.69
N THR A 9 3.23 20.01 -0.72
CA THR A 9 3.12 18.55 -0.60
C THR A 9 2.23 18.10 -1.75
N ALA A 10 2.77 17.36 -2.71
CA ALA A 10 1.99 16.81 -3.79
C ALA A 10 0.79 16.01 -3.22
N PRO A 11 -0.41 16.11 -3.82
CA PRO A 11 -1.55 15.37 -3.34
C PRO A 11 -1.28 13.87 -3.41
N LEU A 12 -1.67 13.13 -2.36
CA LEU A 12 -1.60 11.68 -2.33
C LEU A 12 -2.48 11.06 -3.43
N GLY A 13 -2.11 9.87 -3.90
CA GLY A 13 -2.87 9.13 -4.90
C GLY A 13 -4.32 8.82 -4.48
N ASN A 14 -5.14 8.40 -5.45
CA ASN A 14 -6.57 8.12 -5.24
C ASN A 14 -6.77 7.01 -4.19
N PRO A 15 -7.51 7.26 -3.08
CA PRO A 15 -7.64 6.29 -2.00
C PRO A 15 -8.31 4.98 -2.41
N ALA A 16 -9.29 5.00 -3.32
CA ALA A 16 -9.97 3.80 -3.79
C ALA A 16 -9.04 2.91 -4.62
N LEU A 17 -8.23 3.52 -5.51
CA LEU A 17 -7.21 2.79 -6.25
C LEU A 17 -6.22 2.11 -5.30
N HIS A 18 -5.65 2.87 -4.36
CA HIS A 18 -4.62 2.34 -3.48
C HIS A 18 -5.14 1.33 -2.44
N PHE A 19 -6.42 1.39 -2.09
CA PHE A 19 -7.09 0.32 -1.35
C PHE A 19 -7.05 -0.99 -2.14
N GLU A 20 -7.43 -0.97 -3.42
CA GLU A 20 -7.40 -2.18 -4.26
C GLU A 20 -5.97 -2.65 -4.55
N LEU A 21 -5.01 -1.75 -4.81
CA LEU A 21 -3.60 -2.14 -4.98
C LEU A 21 -3.03 -2.81 -3.73
N THR A 22 -3.41 -2.33 -2.54
CA THR A 22 -2.99 -2.94 -1.28
C THR A 22 -3.57 -4.36 -1.13
N ARG A 23 -4.83 -4.56 -1.52
CA ARG A 23 -5.48 -5.89 -1.49
C ARG A 23 -4.89 -6.86 -2.51
N LEU A 24 -4.61 -6.41 -3.72
CA LEU A 24 -3.96 -7.22 -4.76
C LEU A 24 -2.53 -7.61 -4.35
N ALA A 25 -1.77 -6.67 -3.78
CA ALA A 25 -0.44 -6.98 -3.25
C ALA A 25 -0.48 -8.03 -2.12
N ALA A 26 -1.46 -7.93 -1.22
CA ALA A 26 -1.67 -8.94 -0.19
C ALA A 26 -2.00 -10.31 -0.81
N ALA A 27 -2.93 -10.37 -1.77
CA ALA A 27 -3.32 -11.60 -2.44
C ALA A 27 -2.15 -12.27 -3.18
N ASN A 28 -1.35 -11.50 -3.92
CA ASN A 28 -0.16 -12.01 -4.62
C ASN A 28 0.95 -12.51 -3.66
N MET A 29 0.89 -12.13 -2.39
CA MET A 29 1.76 -12.63 -1.32
C MET A 29 1.11 -13.75 -0.49
N GLY A 30 -0.08 -14.24 -0.88
CA GLY A 30 -0.79 -15.30 -0.16
C GLY A 30 -1.48 -14.83 1.13
N VAL A 31 -1.67 -13.52 1.33
CA VAL A 31 -2.26 -12.95 2.54
C VAL A 31 -3.77 -12.75 2.36
N CYS A 32 -4.57 -13.39 3.22
CA CYS A 32 -6.00 -13.08 3.33
C CYS A 32 -6.24 -11.94 4.33
N MET A 33 -6.37 -10.70 3.83
CA MET A 33 -6.51 -9.51 4.70
C MET A 33 -7.73 -9.56 5.61
N SER A 34 -8.86 -10.10 5.16
CA SER A 34 -10.06 -10.25 5.99
C SER A 34 -9.82 -11.19 7.18
N THR A 35 -9.13 -12.31 6.97
CA THR A 35 -8.73 -13.22 8.04
C THR A 35 -7.74 -12.57 9.00
N ALA A 36 -6.74 -11.86 8.48
CA ALA A 36 -5.77 -11.12 9.30
C ALA A 36 -6.46 -10.05 10.17
N MET A 37 -7.45 -9.34 9.63
CA MET A 37 -8.24 -8.37 10.40
C MET A 37 -9.16 -9.04 11.43
N ALA A 38 -9.87 -10.11 11.04
CA ALA A 38 -10.80 -10.81 11.93
C ALA A 38 -10.09 -11.48 13.12
N SER A 39 -8.86 -11.96 12.91
CA SER A 39 -8.02 -12.53 13.97
C SER A 39 -7.30 -11.50 14.83
N GLY A 40 -7.34 -10.21 14.45
CA GLY A 40 -6.60 -9.14 15.11
C GLY A 40 -5.12 -9.06 14.76
N ALA A 41 -4.61 -9.92 13.86
CA ALA A 41 -3.25 -9.85 13.34
C ALA A 41 -2.99 -8.57 12.51
N LEU A 42 -4.04 -7.98 11.93
CA LEU A 42 -4.01 -6.70 11.25
C LEU A 42 -5.05 -5.74 11.85
N GLY A 43 -4.61 -4.69 12.55
CA GLY A 43 -5.50 -3.67 13.08
C GLY A 43 -6.14 -2.81 12.00
N VAL A 44 -7.33 -2.26 12.28
CA VAL A 44 -8.03 -1.32 11.38
C VAL A 44 -7.17 -0.09 11.08
N LYS A 45 -6.48 0.44 12.10
CA LYS A 45 -5.55 1.55 11.94
C LYS A 45 -4.35 1.17 11.07
N ASP A 46 -3.74 0.02 11.33
CA ASP A 46 -2.58 -0.44 10.55
C ASP A 46 -2.95 -0.63 9.08
N HIS A 47 -4.14 -1.16 8.81
CA HIS A 47 -4.67 -1.27 7.45
C HIS A 47 -4.85 0.10 6.77
N ALA A 48 -5.39 1.10 7.47
CA ALA A 48 -5.49 2.46 6.95
C ALA A 48 -4.10 3.10 6.70
N ASP A 49 -3.13 2.81 7.56
CA ASP A 49 -1.75 3.27 7.43
C ASP A 49 -1.06 2.61 6.22
N MET A 50 -1.32 1.32 5.95
CA MET A 50 -0.84 0.62 4.73
C MET A 50 -1.35 1.30 3.45
N ILE A 51 -2.63 1.67 3.42
CA ILE A 51 -3.23 2.36 2.27
C ILE A 51 -2.60 3.74 2.12
N THR A 52 -2.44 4.48 3.21
CA THR A 52 -1.83 5.82 3.19
C THR A 52 -0.38 5.78 2.71
N ARG A 53 0.41 4.79 3.16
CA ARG A 53 1.77 4.52 2.65
C ARG A 53 1.77 4.13 1.18
N CYS A 54 0.79 3.34 0.73
CA CYS A 54 0.68 3.01 -0.69
C CYS A 54 0.37 4.26 -1.54
N ARG A 55 -0.46 5.18 -1.04
CA ARG A 55 -0.85 6.42 -1.74
C ARG A 55 0.28 7.42 -1.93
N SER A 56 1.37 7.31 -1.16
CA SER A 56 2.57 8.13 -1.36
C SER A 56 3.56 7.51 -2.34
N CYS A 57 3.29 6.30 -2.86
CA CYS A 57 4.17 5.63 -3.81
C CYS A 57 4.12 6.31 -5.18
N PRO A 58 5.27 6.78 -5.72
CA PRO A 58 5.31 7.42 -7.03
C PRO A 58 5.22 6.43 -8.20
N PHE A 59 5.30 5.12 -7.93
CA PHE A 59 5.37 4.06 -8.93
C PHE A 59 4.05 3.26 -9.04
N ALA A 60 2.91 3.88 -8.75
CA ALA A 60 1.61 3.19 -8.73
C ALA A 60 1.26 2.50 -10.07
N GLN A 61 1.62 3.11 -11.20
CA GLN A 61 1.39 2.54 -12.53
C GLN A 61 2.19 1.24 -12.76
N ALA A 62 3.51 1.28 -12.54
CA ALA A 62 4.36 0.09 -12.63
C ALA A 62 3.97 -0.99 -11.61
N CYS A 63 3.48 -0.57 -10.43
CA CYS A 63 2.92 -1.47 -9.43
C CYS A 63 1.70 -2.23 -9.96
N MET A 64 0.78 -1.54 -10.65
CA MET A 64 -0.38 -2.20 -11.26
C MET A 64 0.01 -3.27 -12.28
N GLU A 65 1.00 -2.97 -13.13
CA GLU A 65 1.51 -3.90 -14.14
C GLU A 65 2.12 -5.14 -13.48
N ALA A 66 3.01 -4.96 -12.51
CA ALA A 66 3.59 -6.07 -11.76
C ALA A 66 2.53 -6.92 -11.03
N LEU A 67 1.54 -6.28 -10.41
CA LEU A 67 0.46 -6.97 -9.71
C LEU A 67 -0.42 -7.78 -10.65
N ALA A 68 -0.66 -7.31 -11.88
CA ALA A 68 -1.39 -8.06 -12.90
C ALA A 68 -0.64 -9.33 -13.33
N GLU A 69 0.68 -9.33 -13.24
CA GLU A 69 1.55 -10.50 -13.47
C GLU A 69 1.72 -11.41 -12.24
N GLY A 70 0.99 -11.13 -11.15
CA GLY A 70 1.10 -11.91 -9.91
C GLY A 70 2.34 -11.55 -9.08
N GLN A 71 3.05 -10.47 -9.40
CA GLN A 71 4.28 -10.06 -8.74
C GLN A 71 4.06 -8.88 -7.81
N VAL A 72 4.76 -8.86 -6.67
CA VAL A 72 4.83 -7.68 -5.80
C VAL A 72 6.22 -7.08 -5.93
N PRO A 73 6.36 -5.79 -6.29
CA PRO A 73 7.66 -5.11 -6.35
C PRO A 73 8.46 -5.31 -5.07
N ALA A 74 9.78 -5.48 -5.19
CA ALA A 74 10.66 -5.68 -4.04
C ALA A 74 10.65 -4.45 -3.11
N GLU A 75 10.51 -3.27 -3.70
CA GLU A 75 10.49 -1.96 -3.05
C GLU A 75 9.09 -1.54 -2.57
N CYS A 76 8.09 -2.42 -2.67
CA CYS A 76 6.75 -2.12 -2.16
C CYS A 76 6.82 -1.77 -0.67
N GLY A 77 6.41 -0.55 -0.30
CA GLY A 77 6.47 -0.08 1.09
C GLY A 77 5.64 -0.91 2.06
N ASN A 78 4.66 -1.68 1.56
CA ASN A 78 3.85 -2.61 2.35
C ASN A 78 4.47 -4.02 2.48
N ARG A 79 5.52 -4.34 1.71
CA ARG A 79 6.02 -5.72 1.55
C ARG A 79 6.39 -6.40 2.86
N SER A 80 7.16 -5.75 3.73
CA SER A 80 7.59 -6.36 5.00
C SER A 80 6.42 -6.67 5.93
N LEU A 81 5.41 -5.78 5.97
CA LEU A 81 4.21 -6.01 6.77
C LEU A 81 3.39 -7.17 6.19
N LEU A 82 3.19 -7.18 4.87
CA LEU A 82 2.49 -8.27 4.19
C LEU A 82 3.20 -9.61 4.40
N TYR A 83 4.53 -9.65 4.34
CA TYR A 83 5.29 -10.86 4.63
C TYR A 83 5.06 -11.38 6.05
N GLY A 84 4.95 -10.49 7.05
CA GLY A 84 4.63 -10.87 8.43
C GLY A 84 3.20 -11.39 8.63
N LEU A 85 2.30 -11.16 7.67
CA LEU A 85 0.92 -11.66 7.66
C LEU A 85 0.75 -12.92 6.80
N ALA A 86 1.78 -13.32 6.05
CA ALA A 86 1.74 -14.50 5.20
C ALA A 86 1.84 -15.75 6.09
N GLY A 87 0.79 -16.57 6.05
CA GLY A 87 0.63 -17.78 6.84
C GLY A 87 -0.57 -18.57 6.36
#